data_AF-A0A7W8JNH1-F1
#
_entry.id   AF-A0A7W8JNH1-F1
#
_cell.length_a   1.000
_cell.length_b   1.000
_cell.length_c   1.000
_cell.angle_alpha   90.00
_cell.angle_beta   90.00
_cell.angle_gamma   90.00
#
_symmetry.space_group_name_H-M   'P 1'
#
loop_
_entity.id
_entity.type
_entity.pdbx_description
1 polymer ?
#
loop_
_entity_poly.entity_id
_entity_poly.type
_entity_poly.pdbx_seq_one_letter_code
_entity_poly.pdbx_strand_id
1 'polypeptide(L)'
;MLILLVLLQAGSFALLWYQGRRLRRDLITQANNVPALLTTSTLGKIEHRLDALDERLRRIDERSRSVTRTLPLTPAPAPTGPVQHAVMHNYELAQQLAREGSALEVLMERCGLSRNEAELVQRLYADRS
;
A
#
# COMPACT_ATOMS: atom_id res chain seq x y z
N MET A 1 -63.83 14.38 0.91
CA MET A 1 -62.68 13.94 0.08
C MET A 1 -61.35 14.45 0.62
N LEU A 2 -61.14 15.75 0.83
CA LEU A 2 -59.89 16.28 1.42
C LEU A 2 -59.54 15.67 2.79
N ILE A 3 -60.53 15.54 3.68
CA ILE A 3 -60.33 14.95 5.02
C ILE A 3 -59.82 13.50 4.95
N LEU A 4 -60.35 12.72 4.00
CA LEU A 4 -59.95 11.32 3.77
C LEU A 4 -58.50 11.23 3.27
N LEU A 5 -58.11 12.17 2.41
CA LEU A 5 -56.77 12.26 1.84
C LEU A 5 -55.73 12.67 2.90
N VAL A 6 -56.09 13.61 3.78
CA VAL A 6 -55.25 14.02 4.92
C VAL A 6 -55.08 12.87 5.93
N LEU A 7 -56.13 12.10 6.22
CA LEU A 7 -56.04 10.94 7.11
C LEU A 7 -55.15 9.83 6.51
N LEU A 8 -55.27 9.58 5.21
CA LEU A 8 -54.42 8.62 4.50
C LEU A 8 -52.93 9.02 4.57
N GLN A 9 -52.64 10.31 4.35
CA GLN A 9 -51.29 10.84 4.33
C GLN A 9 -50.66 10.88 5.72
N ALA A 10 -51.45 11.19 6.77
CA ALA A 10 -51.01 11.08 8.15
C ALA A 10 -50.73 9.61 8.54
N GLY A 11 -51.56 8.68 8.10
CA GLY A 11 -51.38 7.24 8.33
C GLY A 11 -50.10 6.70 7.67
N SER A 12 -49.83 7.06 6.42
CA SER A 12 -48.61 6.64 5.72
C SER A 12 -47.36 7.22 6.37
N PHE A 13 -47.40 8.48 6.79
CA PHE A 13 -46.29 9.12 7.49
C PHE A 13 -46.03 8.47 8.86
N ALA A 14 -47.08 8.16 9.61
CA ALA A 14 -46.98 7.43 10.88
C ALA A 14 -46.42 6.01 10.70
N LEU A 15 -46.83 5.30 9.65
CA LEU A 15 -46.31 3.98 9.30
C LEU A 15 -44.84 4.02 8.91
N LEU A 16 -44.43 4.96 8.05
CA LEU A 16 -43.04 5.13 7.65
C LEU A 16 -42.17 5.51 8.86
N TRP A 17 -42.68 6.34 9.75
CA TRP A 17 -41.99 6.70 10.98
C TRP A 17 -41.86 5.52 11.95
N TYR A 18 -42.91 4.70 12.06
CA TYR A 18 -42.90 3.50 12.86
C TYR A 18 -41.92 2.44 12.29
N GLN A 19 -41.94 2.25 10.97
CA GLN A 19 -41.01 1.36 10.26
C GLN A 19 -39.57 1.85 10.39
N GLY A 20 -39.31 3.14 10.19
CA GLY A 20 -37.99 3.74 10.36
C GLY A 20 -37.49 3.64 11.80
N ARG A 21 -38.36 3.76 12.79
CA ARG A 21 -38.01 3.51 14.20
C ARG A 21 -37.71 2.05 14.47
N ARG A 22 -38.43 1.12 13.85
CA ARG A 22 -38.17 -0.32 13.99
C ARG A 22 -36.82 -0.69 13.36
N LEU A 23 -36.56 -0.26 12.12
CA LEU A 23 -35.26 -0.43 11.45
C LEU A 23 -34.14 0.21 12.25
N ARG A 24 -34.32 1.44 12.78
CA ARG A 24 -33.31 2.07 13.63
C ARG A 24 -33.04 1.27 14.91
N ARG A 25 -34.05 0.65 15.53
CA ARG A 25 -33.83 -0.21 16.71
C ARG A 25 -33.04 -1.46 16.37
N ASP A 26 -33.32 -2.08 15.23
CA ASP A 26 -32.59 -3.25 14.74
C ASP A 26 -31.14 -2.87 14.35
N LEU A 27 -30.94 -1.70 13.74
CA LEU A 27 -29.60 -1.15 13.46
C LEU A 27 -28.86 -0.78 14.75
N ILE A 28 -29.51 -0.29 15.80
CA ILE A 28 -28.86 0.05 17.08
C ILE A 28 -28.47 -1.22 17.85
N THR A 29 -29.34 -2.24 17.86
CA THR A 29 -29.00 -3.55 18.43
C THR A 29 -27.90 -4.24 17.62
N GLN A 30 -27.91 -4.11 16.29
CA GLN A 30 -26.85 -4.61 15.42
C GLN A 30 -25.57 -3.75 15.50
N ALA A 31 -25.63 -2.44 15.73
CA ALA A 31 -24.47 -1.56 15.91
C ALA A 31 -23.78 -1.75 17.28
N ASN A 32 -24.50 -2.24 18.29
CA ASN A 32 -23.86 -2.78 19.49
C ASN A 32 -23.10 -4.10 19.20
N ASN A 33 -23.48 -4.80 18.13
CA ASN A 33 -22.85 -6.05 17.68
C ASN A 33 -21.89 -5.88 16.48
N VAL A 34 -21.86 -4.70 15.84
CA VAL A 34 -20.98 -4.34 14.70
C VAL A 34 -20.13 -3.15 15.15
N PRO A 35 -18.82 -3.32 15.30
CA PRO A 35 -18.17 -2.85 16.50
C PRO A 35 -17.61 -1.44 16.27
N ALA A 36 -18.13 -0.45 16.99
CA ALA A 36 -17.36 0.73 17.40
C ALA A 36 -16.11 0.35 18.23
N LEU A 37 -16.00 -0.91 18.65
CA LEU A 37 -14.80 -1.55 19.21
C LEU A 37 -13.81 -2.05 18.15
N LEU A 38 -14.19 -2.15 16.86
CA LEU A 38 -13.25 -2.51 15.80
C LEU A 38 -12.35 -1.33 15.48
N THR A 39 -12.79 -0.08 15.64
CA THR A 39 -11.92 1.08 15.39
C THR A 39 -10.84 1.23 16.48
N THR A 40 -11.17 1.00 17.75
CA THR A 40 -10.18 1.13 18.84
C THR A 40 -9.25 -0.08 18.93
N SER A 41 -9.77 -1.30 18.74
CA SER A 41 -8.92 -2.50 18.71
C SER A 41 -8.05 -2.61 17.46
N THR A 42 -8.47 -2.05 16.32
CA THR A 42 -7.63 -1.97 15.12
C THR A 42 -6.59 -0.87 15.20
N LEU A 43 -6.86 0.25 15.90
CA LEU A 43 -5.86 1.30 16.13
C LEU A 43 -4.63 0.77 16.88
N GLY A 44 -4.82 0.07 18.01
CA GLY A 44 -3.69 -0.48 18.77
C GLY A 44 -2.87 -1.53 17.99
N LYS A 45 -3.52 -2.26 17.09
CA LYS A 45 -2.84 -3.27 16.25
C LYS A 45 -2.02 -2.64 15.12
N ILE A 46 -2.40 -1.44 14.66
CA ILE A 46 -1.63 -0.66 13.70
C ILE A 46 -0.40 -0.06 14.38
N GLU A 47 -0.56 0.49 15.58
CA GLU A 47 0.53 1.05 16.39
C GLU A 47 1.62 0.01 16.67
N HIS A 48 1.23 -1.20 17.10
CA HIS A 48 2.19 -2.29 17.30
C HIS A 48 2.90 -2.77 16.03
N ARG A 49 2.24 -2.68 14.87
CA ARG A 49 2.87 -3.03 13.59
C ARG A 49 3.87 -1.97 13.14
N LEU A 50 3.63 -0.71 13.49
CA LEU A 50 4.56 0.39 13.22
C LEU A 50 5.83 0.26 14.08
N ASP A 51 5.69 -0.02 15.37
CA ASP A 51 6.85 -0.24 16.26
C ASP A 51 7.72 -1.41 15.79
N ALA A 52 7.09 -2.51 15.37
CA ALA A 52 7.80 -3.67 14.84
C ALA A 52 8.54 -3.39 13.52
N LEU A 53 8.04 -2.45 12.71
CA LEU A 53 8.71 -2.00 11.47
C LEU A 53 9.86 -1.04 11.78
N ASP A 54 9.67 -0.12 12.71
CA ASP A 54 10.69 0.86 13.11
C ASP A 54 11.93 0.16 13.69
N GLU A 55 11.73 -0.82 14.57
CA GLU A 55 12.80 -1.65 15.12
C GLU A 55 13.56 -2.42 14.03
N ARG A 56 12.84 -2.94 13.03
CA ARG A 56 13.45 -3.65 11.89
C ARG A 56 14.29 -2.69 11.04
N LEU A 57 13.78 -1.51 10.74
CA LEU A 57 14.51 -0.49 9.97
C LEU A 57 15.78 -0.06 10.70
N ARG A 58 15.70 0.12 12.02
CA ARG A 58 16.84 0.51 12.86
C ARG A 58 17.95 -0.55 12.85
N ARG A 59 17.60 -1.83 12.91
CA ARG A 59 18.57 -2.94 12.76
C ARG A 59 19.24 -2.98 11.38
N ILE A 60 18.48 -2.69 10.32
CA ILE A 60 19.03 -2.62 8.96
C ILE A 60 19.98 -1.43 8.83
N ASP A 61 19.63 -0.28 9.41
CA ASP A 61 20.48 0.92 9.43
C ASP A 61 21.79 0.69 10.21
N GLU A 62 21.71 0.05 11.37
CA GLU A 62 22.89 -0.35 12.15
C GLU A 62 23.77 -1.35 11.40
N ARG A 63 23.17 -2.35 10.75
CA ARG A 63 23.89 -3.31 9.90
C ARG A 63 24.53 -2.61 8.69
N SER A 64 23.86 -1.63 8.09
CA SER A 64 24.41 -0.85 6.98
C SER A 64 25.60 0.00 7.43
N ARG A 65 25.50 0.66 8.59
CA ARG A 65 26.62 1.40 9.19
C ARG A 65 27.81 0.50 9.53
N SER A 66 27.56 -0.71 10.03
CA SER A 66 28.66 -1.63 10.36
C SER A 66 29.36 -2.14 9.10
N VAL A 67 28.61 -2.47 8.04
CA VAL A 67 29.18 -2.78 6.71
C VAL A 67 29.95 -1.60 6.14
N THR A 68 29.43 -0.37 6.28
CA THR A 68 30.12 0.85 5.83
C THR A 68 31.42 1.09 6.60
N ARG A 69 31.47 0.71 7.89
CA ARG A 69 32.67 0.83 8.73
C ARG A 69 33.73 -0.24 8.47
N THR A 70 33.36 -1.41 7.96
CA THR A 70 34.33 -2.49 7.68
C THR A 70 34.99 -2.36 6.30
N LEU A 71 34.54 -1.42 5.45
CA LEU A 71 35.31 -1.04 4.27
C LEU A 71 36.47 -0.11 4.69
N PRO A 72 37.73 -0.42 4.31
CA PRO A 72 38.89 0.39 4.65
C PRO A 72 38.70 1.84 4.19
N LEU A 73 39.10 2.80 5.04
CA LEU A 73 39.15 4.23 4.76
C LEU A 73 40.04 4.51 3.55
N THR A 74 39.48 4.33 2.35
CA THR A 74 39.90 5.09 1.18
C THR A 74 39.27 6.47 1.38
N PRO A 75 40.01 7.58 1.22
CA PRO A 75 39.47 8.92 1.46
C PRO A 75 38.17 9.08 0.71
N ALA A 76 37.09 9.33 1.47
CA ALA A 76 35.75 9.45 0.94
C ALA A 76 35.72 10.56 -0.13
N PRO A 77 35.28 10.28 -1.37
CA PRO A 77 34.64 11.34 -2.12
C PRO A 77 33.41 11.75 -1.30
N ALA A 78 33.18 13.07 -1.24
CA ALA A 78 32.03 13.73 -0.62
C ALA A 78 30.70 12.97 -0.83
N PRO A 79 29.66 13.19 0.00
CA PRO A 79 28.33 12.61 -0.21
C PRO A 79 27.77 13.12 -1.54
N THR A 80 28.10 12.41 -2.59
CA THR A 80 27.60 12.60 -3.92
C THR A 80 26.70 11.41 -4.12
N GLY A 81 25.40 11.67 -4.12
CA GLY A 81 24.49 10.86 -4.91
C GLY A 81 24.88 11.06 -6.37
N PRO A 82 25.46 10.04 -7.00
CA PRO A 82 25.02 9.72 -8.34
C PRO A 82 24.92 8.21 -8.60
N VAL A 83 25.57 7.34 -7.81
CA VAL A 83 25.64 5.91 -8.11
C VAL A 83 24.28 5.23 -7.86
N GLN A 84 23.61 5.54 -6.76
CA GLN A 84 22.29 4.98 -6.45
C GLN A 84 21.21 5.49 -7.42
N HIS A 85 21.27 6.79 -7.78
CA HIS A 85 20.35 7.38 -8.75
C HIS A 85 20.56 6.81 -10.15
N ALA A 86 21.81 6.60 -10.59
CA ALA A 86 22.12 5.97 -11.87
C ALA A 86 21.66 4.50 -11.91
N VAL A 87 21.85 3.75 -10.82
CA VAL A 87 21.36 2.36 -10.73
C VAL A 87 19.83 2.31 -10.78
N MET A 88 19.13 3.18 -10.03
CA MET A 88 17.67 3.27 -10.11
C MET A 88 17.19 3.64 -11.52
N HIS A 89 17.83 4.62 -12.14
CA HIS A 89 17.51 5.04 -13.50
C HIS A 89 17.70 3.92 -14.54
N ASN A 90 18.80 3.15 -14.44
CA ASN A 90 19.06 2.02 -15.32
C ASN A 90 18.03 0.88 -15.15
N TYR A 91 17.61 0.64 -13.91
CA TYR A 91 16.55 -0.33 -13.61
C TYR A 91 15.19 0.12 -14.14
N GLU A 92 14.83 1.40 -14.01
CA GLU A 92 13.60 1.96 -14.58
C GLU A 92 13.57 1.79 -16.11
N LEU A 93 14.69 2.07 -16.78
CA LEU A 93 14.82 1.86 -18.22
C LEU A 93 14.67 0.37 -18.61
N ALA A 94 15.30 -0.53 -17.85
CA ALA A 94 15.19 -1.98 -18.07
C ALA A 94 13.74 -2.47 -17.95
N GLN A 95 12.96 -1.91 -17.02
CA GLN A 95 11.54 -2.25 -16.86
C GLN A 95 10.70 -1.78 -18.05
N GLN A 96 10.97 -0.60 -18.60
CA GLN A 96 10.27 -0.10 -19.79
C GLN A 96 10.56 -1.01 -20.99
N LEU A 97 11.83 -1.29 -21.25
CA LEU A 97 12.26 -2.17 -22.33
C LEU A 97 11.70 -3.60 -22.17
N ALA A 98 11.61 -4.12 -20.95
CA ALA A 98 11.01 -5.43 -20.70
C ALA A 98 9.51 -5.47 -21.01
N ARG A 99 8.77 -4.38 -20.72
CA ARG A 99 7.35 -4.23 -21.09
C ARG A 99 7.14 -4.11 -22.59
N GLU A 100 8.11 -3.55 -23.31
CA GLU A 100 8.12 -3.47 -24.77
C GLU A 100 8.49 -4.82 -25.43
N GLY A 101 8.80 -5.86 -24.64
CA GLY A 101 9.16 -7.19 -25.15
C GLY A 101 10.59 -7.30 -25.66
N SER A 102 11.49 -6.40 -25.26
CA SER A 102 12.89 -6.44 -25.66
C SER A 102 13.63 -7.71 -25.17
N ALA A 103 14.61 -8.15 -25.96
CA ALA A 103 15.39 -9.35 -25.68
C ALA A 103 16.36 -9.17 -24.51
N LEU A 104 16.71 -10.28 -23.85
CA LEU A 104 17.58 -10.33 -22.66
C LEU A 104 18.92 -9.60 -22.89
N GLU A 105 19.51 -9.80 -24.07
CA GLU A 105 20.78 -9.20 -24.48
C GLU A 105 20.70 -7.67 -24.50
N VAL A 106 19.56 -7.11 -24.91
CA VAL A 106 19.34 -5.66 -24.97
C VAL A 106 19.24 -5.06 -23.57
N LEU A 107 18.63 -5.76 -22.61
CA LEU A 107 18.60 -5.31 -21.21
C LEU A 107 20.01 -5.30 -20.60
N MET A 108 20.83 -6.31 -20.91
CA MET A 108 22.20 -6.38 -20.43
C MET A 108 23.08 -5.27 -21.02
N GLU A 109 23.02 -5.05 -22.34
CA GLU A 109 23.85 -4.06 -23.03
C GLU A 109 23.43 -2.61 -22.74
N ARG A 110 22.12 -2.31 -22.75
CA ARG A 110 21.64 -0.92 -22.61
C ARG A 110 21.54 -0.45 -21.17
N CYS A 111 21.16 -1.34 -20.27
CA CYS A 111 20.90 -0.97 -18.87
C CYS A 111 22.04 -1.39 -17.95
N GLY A 112 23.04 -2.14 -18.45
CA GLY A 112 24.16 -2.61 -17.66
C GLY A 112 23.74 -3.61 -16.56
N LEU A 113 22.61 -4.31 -16.76
CA LEU A 113 22.14 -5.31 -15.83
C LEU A 113 22.97 -6.59 -15.95
N SER A 114 23.19 -7.26 -14.82
CA SER A 114 23.73 -8.62 -14.86
C SER A 114 22.71 -9.56 -15.49
N ARG A 115 23.19 -10.70 -16.03
CA ARG A 115 22.34 -11.70 -16.69
C ARG A 115 21.16 -12.14 -15.82
N ASN A 116 21.40 -12.40 -14.54
CA ASN A 116 20.36 -12.83 -13.60
C ASN A 116 19.32 -11.72 -13.35
N GLU A 117 19.75 -10.46 -13.29
CA GLU A 117 18.84 -9.33 -13.10
C GLU A 117 17.97 -9.11 -14.35
N ALA A 118 18.57 -9.21 -15.54
CA ALA A 118 17.84 -9.09 -16.79
C ALA A 118 16.80 -10.21 -16.96
N GLU A 119 17.15 -11.47 -16.60
CA GLU A 119 16.20 -12.59 -16.64
C GLU A 119 15.04 -12.39 -15.64
N LEU A 120 15.33 -11.86 -14.45
CA LEU A 120 14.31 -11.57 -13.45
C LEU A 120 13.34 -10.47 -13.93
N VAL A 121 13.88 -9.37 -14.47
CA VAL A 121 13.08 -8.25 -14.99
C VAL A 121 12.22 -8.72 -16.17
N GLN A 122 12.78 -9.54 -17.07
CA GLN A 122 12.03 -10.11 -18.18
C GLN A 122 10.86 -10.97 -17.69
N ARG A 123 11.08 -11.89 -16.74
CA ARG A 123 9.99 -12.74 -16.20
C ARG A 123 8.91 -11.92 -15.49
N LEU A 124 9.30 -10.85 -14.78
CA LEU A 124 8.36 -10.08 -13.97
C LEU A 124 7.48 -9.14 -14.82
N TYR A 125 8.02 -8.64 -15.93
CA TYR A 125 7.35 -7.60 -16.74
C TYR A 125 6.89 -8.08 -18.12
N ALA A 126 7.49 -9.10 -18.72
CA ALA A 126 7.03 -9.68 -19.99
C ALA A 126 5.79 -10.56 -19.84
N ASP A 127 5.53 -11.12 -18.64
CA ASP A 127 4.33 -11.92 -18.33
C ASP A 127 3.09 -11.04 -18.05
N ARG A 128 3.27 -9.71 -17.96
CA ARG A 128 2.21 -8.76 -17.59
C ARG A 128 1.60 -8.01 -18.80
N SER A 129 2.00 -8.37 -20.01
CA SER A 129 1.48 -7.84 -21.29
C SER A 129 0.78 -8.94 -22.08
#